data_AF-A0A2P5KVV8-F1
#
_entry.id   AF-A0A2P5KVV8-F1
#
_cell.length_a   1.000
_cell.length_b   1.000
_cell.length_c   1.000
_cell.angle_alpha   90.00
_cell.angle_beta   90.00
_cell.angle_gamma   90.00
#
_symmetry.space_group_name_H-M   'P 1'
#
loop_
_entity.id
_entity.type
_entity.pdbx_description
1 polymer ?
#
loop_
_entity_poly.entity_id
_entity_poly.type
_entity_poly.pdbx_seq_one_letter_code
_entity_poly.pdbx_strand_id
1 'polypeptide(L)'
;MDSMEPGRKPAGVHRCKRCTLLAAGRPVTVDLQWEDGWFFALGGEYDVNQKLTLRAGGAYEISPIQEPSQRLLQLPDADRIWASIGASYKWNETTVLDFAYSHVFVEDETFSRTSANGNPASLGTGTAESSVDILSVGLKSKF
;
A
#
# COMPACT_ATOMS: atom_id res chain seq x y z
N MET A 1 0.35 27.21 -37.36
CA MET A 1 0.26 27.97 -36.10
C MET A 1 -0.01 26.95 -35.00
N ASP A 2 0.76 26.75 -33.94
CA ASP A 2 2.06 27.28 -33.50
C ASP A 2 2.62 26.24 -32.50
N SER A 3 3.91 25.96 -32.66
CA SER A 3 4.95 25.46 -31.75
C SER A 3 4.60 25.15 -30.27
N MET A 4 5.04 24.00 -29.74
CA MET A 4 6.11 23.87 -28.72
C MET A 4 6.26 22.41 -28.20
N GLU A 5 7.35 21.73 -28.53
CA GLU A 5 8.05 20.79 -27.61
C GLU A 5 9.20 21.59 -26.96
N PRO A 6 9.82 21.25 -25.79
CA PRO A 6 10.01 19.91 -25.23
C PRO A 6 9.97 19.80 -23.66
N GLY A 7 9.92 18.57 -23.14
CA GLY A 7 10.03 18.30 -21.70
C GLY A 7 10.60 16.93 -21.37
N ARG A 8 11.88 16.69 -21.71
CA ARG A 8 12.61 15.46 -21.36
C ARG A 8 12.93 15.47 -19.86
N LYS A 9 12.09 14.84 -19.03
CA LYS A 9 12.44 14.51 -17.63
C LYS A 9 13.43 13.34 -17.60
N PRO A 10 14.32 13.28 -16.59
CA PRO A 10 15.45 12.35 -16.56
C PRO A 10 15.00 10.90 -16.48
N ALA A 11 15.78 10.02 -17.12
CA ALA A 11 15.62 8.58 -17.07
C ALA A 11 15.71 8.08 -15.62
N GLY A 12 14.74 7.28 -15.19
CA GLY A 12 14.92 6.53 -13.94
C GLY A 12 13.70 6.10 -13.15
N VAL A 13 12.46 6.45 -13.50
CA VAL A 13 11.25 5.84 -12.88
C VAL A 13 10.11 5.85 -13.91
N HIS A 14 9.63 4.68 -14.35
CA HIS A 14 8.51 4.58 -15.28
C HIS A 14 7.18 4.72 -14.52
N ARG A 15 6.48 5.86 -14.70
CA ARG A 15 5.11 6.03 -14.19
C ARG A 15 4.15 5.11 -14.96
N CYS A 16 3.40 4.27 -14.26
CA CYS A 16 2.37 3.42 -14.88
C CYS A 16 1.13 4.28 -15.21
N LYS A 17 1.14 4.94 -16.37
CA LYS A 17 0.07 5.88 -16.77
C LYS A 17 -1.05 5.22 -17.58
N ARG A 18 -0.80 4.08 -18.22
CA ARG A 18 -1.79 3.38 -19.06
C ARG A 18 -1.74 1.88 -18.84
N CYS A 19 -2.89 1.31 -18.49
CA CYS A 19 -3.11 -0.12 -18.53
C CYS A 19 -4.10 -0.43 -19.66
N THR A 20 -3.67 -1.16 -20.69
CA THR A 20 -4.54 -1.63 -21.77
C THR A 20 -5.13 -2.97 -21.37
N LEU A 21 -6.42 -2.99 -21.05
CA LEU A 21 -7.16 -4.21 -20.73
C LEU A 21 -7.96 -4.67 -21.95
N LEU A 22 -8.05 -5.98 -22.17
CA LEU A 22 -8.91 -6.59 -23.19
C LEU A 22 -10.28 -6.88 -22.58
N ALA A 23 -11.31 -6.17 -23.05
CA ALA A 23 -12.71 -6.49 -22.73
C ALA A 23 -13.44 -6.82 -24.04
N ALA A 24 -14.00 -8.04 -24.13
CA ALA A 24 -14.72 -8.53 -25.32
C ALA A 24 -13.95 -8.36 -26.65
N GLY A 25 -12.63 -8.57 -26.64
CA GLY A 25 -11.78 -8.47 -27.83
C GLY A 25 -11.45 -7.05 -28.30
N ARG A 26 -11.87 -6.01 -27.56
CA ARG A 26 -11.54 -4.60 -27.84
C ARG A 26 -10.55 -4.07 -26.80
N PRO A 27 -9.51 -3.33 -27.20
CA PRO A 27 -8.61 -2.68 -26.25
C PRO A 27 -9.36 -1.55 -25.55
N VAL A 28 -9.54 -1.68 -24.24
CA VAL A 28 -9.99 -0.61 -23.36
C VAL A 28 -8.75 0.00 -22.71
N THR A 29 -8.56 1.29 -22.90
CA THR A 29 -7.47 2.02 -22.24
C THR A 29 -8.02 2.61 -20.95
N VAL A 30 -7.49 2.16 -19.81
CA VAL A 30 -7.77 2.78 -18.52
C VAL A 30 -6.66 3.79 -18.25
N ASP A 31 -7.03 5.06 -18.18
CA ASP A 31 -6.14 6.11 -17.71
C ASP A 31 -6.19 6.11 -16.18
N LEU A 32 -5.07 5.81 -15.53
CA LEU A 32 -4.98 5.69 -14.08
C LEU A 32 -4.55 7.00 -13.42
N GLN A 33 -3.73 7.81 -14.11
CA GLN A 33 -3.19 9.07 -13.60
C GLN A 33 -2.56 9.01 -12.18
N TRP A 34 -2.11 7.83 -11.73
CA TRP A 34 -1.51 7.67 -10.40
C TRP A 34 -0.17 8.39 -10.29
N GLU A 35 0.10 8.89 -9.09
CA GLU A 35 1.33 9.57 -8.72
C GLU A 35 2.30 8.64 -7.97
N ASP A 36 3.38 9.22 -7.45
CA ASP A 36 4.36 8.48 -6.65
C ASP A 36 3.82 8.37 -5.21
N GLY A 37 3.76 7.14 -4.67
CA GLY A 37 3.44 6.88 -3.25
C GLY A 37 4.69 6.88 -2.38
N TRP A 38 4.52 7.03 -1.06
CA TRP A 38 5.63 7.10 -0.10
C TRP A 38 5.35 6.26 1.13
N PHE A 39 6.39 5.65 1.71
CA PHE A 39 6.29 4.87 2.94
C PHE A 39 7.36 5.34 3.94
N PHE A 40 6.91 5.84 5.08
CA PHE A 40 7.78 6.32 6.16
C PHE A 40 7.57 5.46 7.39
N ALA A 41 8.64 4.90 7.95
CA ALA A 41 8.56 4.06 9.14
C ALA A 41 9.55 4.49 10.20
N LEU A 42 9.16 4.33 11.47
CA LEU A 42 10.00 4.53 12.63
C LEU A 42 9.71 3.44 13.66
N GLY A 43 10.76 2.89 14.26
CA GLY A 43 10.64 1.88 15.27
C GLY A 43 11.91 1.70 16.08
N GLY A 44 11.80 0.92 17.14
CA GLY A 44 12.90 0.61 18.03
C GLY A 44 12.78 -0.78 18.61
N GLU A 45 13.91 -1.26 19.12
CA GLU A 45 14.01 -2.50 19.87
C GLU A 45 14.55 -2.20 21.27
N TYR A 46 14.10 -2.97 22.25
CA TYR A 46 14.56 -2.87 23.62
C TYR A 46 14.82 -4.25 24.20
N ASP A 47 16.08 -4.49 24.58
CA ASP A 47 16.48 -5.70 25.31
C ASP A 47 16.08 -5.56 26.78
N VAL A 48 14.97 -6.20 27.15
CA VAL A 48 14.47 -6.20 28.52
C VAL A 48 15.43 -7.00 29.42
N ASN A 49 15.94 -8.11 28.90
CA ASN A 49 16.96 -8.92 29.54
C ASN A 49 17.69 -9.80 28.50
N GLN A 50 18.60 -10.66 28.95
CA GLN A 50 19.40 -11.51 28.06
C GLN A 50 18.57 -12.45 27.17
N LYS A 51 17.32 -12.77 27.56
CA LYS A 51 16.42 -13.68 26.85
C LYS A 51 15.29 -12.99 26.09
N LEU A 52 14.89 -11.78 26.45
CA LEU A 52 13.70 -11.11 25.89
C LEU A 52 14.05 -9.76 25.26
N THR A 53 13.76 -9.63 23.98
CA THR A 53 13.82 -8.37 23.22
C THR A 53 12.42 -7.98 22.79
N LEU A 54 12.01 -6.74 23.04
CA LEU A 54 10.74 -6.19 22.56
C LEU A 54 10.98 -5.26 21.37
N ARG A 55 10.02 -5.19 20.45
CA ARG A 55 10.01 -4.30 19.30
C ARG A 55 8.70 -3.55 19.25
N ALA A 56 8.77 -2.28 18.88
CA ALA A 56 7.60 -1.49 18.55
C ALA A 56 7.94 -0.51 17.43
N GLY A 57 6.95 -0.18 16.62
CA GLY A 57 7.11 0.79 15.56
C GLY A 57 5.79 1.18 14.95
N GLY A 58 5.86 2.20 14.10
CA GLY A 58 4.75 2.61 13.27
C GLY A 58 5.23 3.10 11.92
N ALA A 59 4.30 3.16 10.98
CA ALA A 59 4.57 3.70 9.66
C ALA A 59 3.38 4.53 9.16
N TYR A 60 3.67 5.47 8.27
CA TYR A 60 2.68 6.21 7.51
C TYR A 60 2.98 6.01 6.02
N GLU A 61 1.94 5.62 5.28
CA GLU A 61 2.00 5.28 3.88
C GLU A 61 1.03 6.16 3.11
N ILE A 62 1.56 6.87 2.11
CA ILE A 62 0.82 7.75 1.21
C ILE A 62 0.50 6.96 -0.07
N SER A 63 -0.78 6.88 -0.40
CA SER A 63 -1.28 6.23 -1.60
C SER A 63 -0.82 6.95 -2.87
N PRO A 64 -0.45 6.21 -3.93
CA PRO A 64 -0.27 6.79 -5.26
C PRO A 64 -1.59 7.26 -5.90
N ILE A 65 -2.75 6.97 -5.30
CA ILE A 65 -4.09 7.33 -5.80
C ILE A 65 -4.68 8.48 -4.98
N GLN A 66 -4.56 9.71 -5.48
CA GLN A 66 -4.98 10.90 -4.73
C GLN A 66 -6.44 11.32 -4.99
N GLU A 67 -7.01 10.98 -6.15
CA GLU A 67 -8.34 11.44 -6.53
C GLU A 67 -9.38 10.29 -6.59
N PRO A 68 -10.63 10.50 -6.12
CA PRO A 68 -11.71 9.51 -6.19
C PRO A 68 -12.00 8.96 -7.59
N SER A 69 -11.69 9.74 -8.63
CA SER A 69 -11.88 9.36 -10.04
C SER A 69 -10.79 8.41 -10.57
N GLN A 70 -9.65 8.33 -9.87
CA GLN A 70 -8.51 7.47 -10.21
C GLN A 70 -8.59 6.10 -9.53
N ARG A 71 -9.41 5.97 -8.49
CA ARG A 71 -9.63 4.72 -7.75
C ARG A 71 -10.38 3.70 -8.59
N LEU A 72 -9.94 2.46 -8.56
CA LEU A 72 -10.63 1.34 -9.20
C LEU A 72 -11.39 0.57 -8.12
N LEU A 73 -12.64 0.20 -8.37
CA LEU A 73 -13.41 -0.62 -7.42
C LEU A 73 -12.73 -1.96 -7.09
N GLN A 74 -11.92 -2.48 -8.01
CA GLN A 74 -11.16 -3.72 -7.83
C GLN A 74 -9.84 -3.52 -7.07
N LEU A 75 -9.38 -2.27 -6.93
CA LEU A 75 -8.15 -1.88 -6.24
C LEU A 75 -8.45 -0.65 -5.35
N PRO A 76 -9.23 -0.84 -4.28
CA PRO A 76 -9.42 0.22 -3.28
C PRO A 76 -8.09 0.39 -2.52
N ASP A 77 -7.40 1.49 -2.77
CA ASP A 77 -6.19 1.89 -2.07
C ASP A 77 -6.36 3.31 -1.52
N ALA A 78 -5.78 3.51 -0.35
CA ALA A 78 -5.85 4.72 0.44
C ALA A 78 -4.59 4.84 1.32
N ASP A 79 -4.43 6.00 1.91
CA ASP A 79 -3.41 6.25 2.91
C ASP A 79 -3.57 5.31 4.10
N ARG A 80 -2.42 4.90 4.66
CA ARG A 80 -2.37 3.85 5.68
C ARG A 80 -1.47 4.25 6.84
N ILE A 81 -1.94 3.96 8.05
CA ILE A 81 -1.15 4.03 9.28
C ILE A 81 -0.92 2.63 9.79
N TRP A 82 0.34 2.29 10.05
CA TRP A 82 0.74 1.01 10.60
C TRP A 82 1.11 1.17 12.07
N ALA A 83 0.62 0.27 12.92
CA ALA A 83 1.05 0.12 14.29
C ALA A 83 1.53 -1.32 14.51
N SER A 84 2.78 -1.47 14.95
CA SER A 84 3.45 -2.77 15.04
C SER A 84 4.06 -2.99 16.41
N ILE A 85 3.91 -4.21 16.93
CA ILE A 85 4.60 -4.69 18.13
C ILE A 85 5.18 -6.08 17.90
N GLY A 86 6.24 -6.43 18.61
CA GLY A 86 6.82 -7.76 18.53
C GLY A 86 7.74 -8.09 19.69
N ALA A 87 8.11 -9.36 19.77
CA ALA A 87 9.03 -9.87 20.76
C ALA A 87 9.89 -11.00 20.20
N SER A 88 11.15 -11.05 20.60
CA SER A 88 11.99 -12.25 20.48
C SER A 88 12.25 -12.84 21.84
N TYR A 89 12.11 -14.16 21.97
CA TYR A 89 12.45 -14.91 23.16
C TYR A 89 13.53 -15.96 22.86
N LYS A 90 14.69 -15.85 23.52
CA LYS A 90 15.74 -16.84 23.46
C LYS A 90 15.34 -18.04 24.33
N TRP A 91 14.92 -19.12 23.67
CA TRP A 91 14.51 -20.35 24.32
C TRP A 91 15.72 -21.08 24.94
N ASN A 92 16.84 -21.12 24.20
CA ASN A 92 18.14 -21.62 24.65
C ASN A 92 19.26 -20.86 23.90
N GLU A 93 20.54 -21.21 24.12
CA GLU A 93 21.68 -20.53 23.48
C GLU A 93 21.69 -20.63 21.95
N THR A 94 21.02 -21.63 21.40
CA THR A 94 20.97 -21.92 19.97
C THR A 94 19.64 -21.54 19.33
N THR A 95 18.59 -21.27 20.09
CA THR A 95 17.21 -21.18 19.59
C THR A 95 16.51 -19.93 20.07
N VAL A 96 15.93 -19.17 19.13
CA VAL A 96 15.15 -17.96 19.38
C VAL A 96 13.79 -18.09 18.71
N LEU A 97 12.73 -17.74 19.44
CA LEU A 97 11.37 -17.63 18.96
C LEU A 97 11.04 -16.16 18.72
N ASP A 98 10.35 -15.83 17.63
CA ASP A 98 9.89 -14.48 17.33
C ASP A 98 8.37 -14.46 17.17
N PHE A 99 7.76 -13.40 17.68
CA PHE A 99 6.34 -13.12 17.56
C PHE A 99 6.15 -11.66 17.18
N ALA A 100 5.29 -11.37 16.22
CA ALA A 100 4.95 -9.99 15.86
C ALA A 100 3.48 -9.87 15.48
N TYR A 101 2.94 -8.68 15.75
CA TYR A 101 1.60 -8.27 15.35
C TYR A 101 1.67 -6.87 14.75
N SER A 102 0.92 -6.64 13.69
CA SER A 102 0.72 -5.31 13.11
C SER A 102 -0.74 -5.09 12.78
N HIS A 103 -1.24 -3.92 13.13
CA HIS A 103 -2.55 -3.43 12.70
C HIS A 103 -2.34 -2.28 11.71
N VAL A 104 -3.04 -2.34 10.59
CA VAL A 104 -3.02 -1.32 9.54
C VAL A 104 -4.39 -0.66 9.50
N PHE A 105 -4.40 0.62 9.84
CA PHE A 105 -5.54 1.50 9.66
C PHE A 105 -5.50 2.04 8.25
N VAL A 106 -6.56 1.81 7.47
CA VAL A 106 -6.72 2.36 6.12
C VAL A 106 -7.69 3.53 6.25
N GLU A 107 -7.38 4.68 5.67
CA GLU A 107 -8.31 5.81 5.67
C GLU A 107 -9.57 5.48 4.86
N ASP A 108 -10.73 5.95 5.35
CA ASP A 108 -12.01 5.78 4.68
C ASP A 108 -12.06 6.64 3.43
N GLU A 109 -12.34 6.02 2.29
CA GLU A 109 -12.21 6.71 1.02
C GLU A 109 -13.42 6.54 0.12
N THR A 110 -13.80 7.65 -0.51
CA THR A 110 -14.92 7.68 -1.46
C THR A 110 -14.39 7.41 -2.86
N PHE A 111 -15.11 6.61 -3.64
CA PHE A 111 -14.86 6.43 -5.08
C PHE A 111 -15.97 7.09 -5.88
N SER A 112 -15.60 7.79 -6.96
CA SER A 112 -16.55 8.44 -7.87
C SER A 112 -16.02 8.35 -9.29
N ARG A 113 -16.44 7.32 -10.02
CA ARG A 113 -16.14 7.21 -11.44
C ARG A 113 -17.43 7.26 -12.24
N THR A 114 -17.41 8.04 -13.31
CA THR A 114 -18.46 8.06 -14.31
C THR A 114 -17.95 7.39 -15.58
N SER A 115 -18.81 6.63 -16.25
CA SER A 115 -18.45 5.89 -17.47
C SER A 115 -18.03 6.86 -18.59
N ALA A 116 -16.96 6.53 -19.32
CA ALA A 116 -16.48 7.28 -20.48
C ALA A 116 -17.51 7.42 -21.63
N ASN A 117 -18.66 6.73 -21.55
CA ASN A 117 -19.69 6.69 -22.58
C ASN A 117 -20.99 7.41 -22.18
N GLY A 118 -21.00 8.21 -21.11
CA GLY A 118 -22.19 8.98 -20.69
C GLY A 118 -23.37 8.14 -20.21
N ASN A 119 -23.16 6.84 -19.95
CA ASN A 119 -24.18 5.97 -19.38
C ASN A 119 -24.03 5.96 -17.83
N PRO A 120 -24.99 6.52 -17.07
CA PRO A 120 -24.90 6.63 -15.60
C PRO A 120 -25.06 5.29 -14.87
N ALA A 121 -25.32 4.19 -15.57
CA ALA A 121 -25.69 2.90 -14.98
C ALA A 121 -24.52 1.96 -14.65
N SER A 122 -23.24 2.33 -14.84
CA SER A 122 -22.15 1.34 -14.71
C SER A 122 -21.00 1.67 -13.78
N LEU A 123 -21.00 2.79 -13.06
CA LEU A 123 -20.02 3.05 -11.99
C LEU A 123 -20.71 3.88 -10.90
N GLY A 124 -20.90 3.27 -9.73
CA GLY A 124 -21.57 3.89 -8.58
C GLY A 124 -20.62 4.73 -7.74
N THR A 125 -21.19 5.56 -6.87
CA THR A 125 -20.48 6.22 -5.77
C THR A 125 -20.60 5.35 -4.52
N GLY A 126 -19.53 5.21 -3.77
CA GLY A 126 -19.56 4.52 -2.48
C GLY A 126 -18.32 4.79 -1.65
N THR A 127 -18.35 4.31 -0.41
CA THR A 127 -17.24 4.41 0.55
C THR A 127 -16.71 3.00 0.78
N ALA A 128 -15.38 2.86 0.84
CA ALA A 128 -14.73 1.63 1.28
C ALA A 128 -14.02 1.89 2.60
N GLU A 129 -14.35 1.10 3.60
CA GLU A 129 -13.72 1.11 4.93
C GLU A 129 -12.93 -0.20 5.05
N SER A 130 -11.67 -0.16 5.51
CA SER A 130 -10.83 -1.34 5.61
C SER A 130 -9.82 -1.25 6.75
N SER A 131 -9.48 -2.40 7.33
CA SER A 131 -8.36 -2.54 8.24
C SER A 131 -7.71 -3.91 8.03
N VAL A 132 -6.43 -4.02 8.39
CA VAL A 132 -5.66 -5.26 8.21
C VAL A 132 -4.94 -5.64 9.50
N ASP A 133 -5.10 -6.89 9.90
CA ASP A 133 -4.37 -7.51 11.01
C ASP A 133 -3.35 -8.52 10.47
N ILE A 134 -2.08 -8.36 10.84
CA ILE A 134 -0.98 -9.24 10.44
C ILE A 134 -0.39 -9.89 11.68
N LEU A 135 -0.37 -11.23 11.70
CA LEU A 135 0.23 -12.04 12.75
C LEU A 135 1.42 -12.82 12.19
N SER A 136 2.54 -12.81 12.92
CA SER A 136 3.77 -13.49 12.51
C SER A 136 4.39 -14.28 13.67
N VAL A 137 4.90 -15.47 13.35
CA VAL A 137 5.68 -16.33 14.25
C VAL A 137 6.91 -16.85 13.52
N GLY A 138 8.05 -16.91 14.21
CA GLY A 138 9.32 -17.31 13.63
C GLY A 138 10.20 -18.11 14.59
N LEU A 139 11.13 -18.89 14.03
CA LEU A 139 12.13 -19.67 14.75
C LEU A 139 13.50 -19.45 14.10
N LYS A 140 14.48 -19.03 14.89
CA LYS A 140 15.90 -18.98 14.50
C LYS A 140 16.66 -20.05 15.29
N SER A 141 17.43 -20.89 14.60
CA SER A 141 18.32 -21.87 15.23
C SER A 141 19.74 -21.75 14.70
N LYS A 142 20.73 -21.80 15.59
CA LYS A 142 22.16 -21.85 15.26
C LYS A 142 22.69 -23.27 15.53
N PHE A 143 23.41 -23.83 14.56
CA PHE A 143 24.07 -25.14 14.62
C PHE A 143 25.58 -24.98 14.71
#